data_AF-A0A1R3GJ87-F1
#
_entry.id   AF-A0A1R3GJ87-F1
#
_cell.length_a   1.000
_cell.length_b   1.000
_cell.length_c   1.000
_cell.angle_alpha   90.00
_cell.angle_beta   90.00
_cell.angle_gamma   90.00
#
_symmetry.space_group_name_H-M   'P 1'
#
loop_
_entity.id
_entity.type
_entity.pdbx_description
1 polymer ?
#
loop_
_entity_poly.entity_id
_entity_poly.type
_entity_poly.pdbx_seq_one_letter_code
_entity_poly.pdbx_strand_id
1 'polypeptide(L)' 'MGSSASPRFNVYGNDFGWGKPIAVRSGSAYQFDGEMGLYCGAEEGSIDIQACLSPETLEAMGNDEEFIQF' A
#
# COMPACT_ATOMS: atom_id res chain seq x y z
N MET A 1 10.62 -10.14 -5.44
CA MET A 1 9.32 -9.62 -4.95
C MET A 1 8.64 -10.68 -4.10
N GLY A 2 8.32 -10.36 -2.86
CA GLY A 2 7.43 -11.15 -2.02
C GLY A 2 6.22 -10.29 -1.64
N SER A 3 5.01 -10.85 -1.67
CA SER A 3 3.79 -10.16 -1.25
C SER A 3 3.50 -10.45 0.23
N SER A 4 3.44 -9.41 1.07
CA SER A 4 3.36 -9.56 2.54
C SER A 4 1.97 -9.31 3.15
N ALA A 5 0.96 -8.95 2.36
CA ALA A 5 -0.38 -8.59 2.83
C ALA A 5 -1.49 -9.10 1.88
N SER A 6 -2.72 -9.18 2.39
CA SER A 6 -3.90 -9.61 1.62
C SER A 6 -5.04 -8.60 1.78
N PRO A 7 -5.65 -8.14 0.67
CA PRO A 7 -6.76 -7.18 0.72
C PRO A 7 -8.05 -7.76 1.30
N ARG A 8 -8.10 -9.08 1.53
CA ARG A 8 -9.25 -9.74 2.18
C ARG A 8 -9.35 -9.50 3.68
N PHE A 9 -8.30 -8.97 4.32
CA PHE A 9 -8.33 -8.65 5.74
C PHE A 9 -8.97 -7.28 5.98
N ASN A 10 -10.10 -7.26 6.71
CA ASN A 10 -10.80 -6.02 7.05
C ASN A 10 -10.09 -5.26 8.19
N VAL A 11 -9.00 -4.59 7.83
CA VAL A 11 -8.23 -3.73 8.73
C VAL A 11 -9.01 -2.50 9.20
N TYR A 12 -9.87 -1.95 8.34
CA TYR A 12 -10.67 -0.75 8.61
C TYR A 12 -11.91 -1.01 9.48
N GLY A 13 -12.23 -2.27 9.78
CA GLY A 13 -13.30 -2.64 10.72
C GLY A 13 -12.91 -2.52 12.19
N ASN A 14 -11.63 -2.27 12.51
CA ASN A 14 -11.16 -2.19 13.89
C ASN A 14 -11.34 -0.77 14.44
N ASP A 15 -12.38 -0.55 15.24
CA ASP A 15 -12.55 0.68 16.03
C ASP A 15 -12.33 0.38 17.52
N PHE A 16 -11.27 0.95 18.08
CA PHE A 16 -10.92 0.82 19.51
C PHE A 16 -11.56 1.90 20.39
N GLY A 17 -12.51 2.68 19.86
CA GLY A 17 -13.10 3.86 20.51
C GLY A 17 -12.45 5.18 20.09
N TRP A 18 -11.61 5.15 19.05
CA TRP A 18 -10.96 6.34 18.47
C TRP A 18 -11.56 6.75 17.13
N GLY A 19 -12.54 5.98 16.62
CA GLY A 19 -13.12 6.13 15.30
C GLY A 19 -12.49 5.19 14.26
N LYS A 20 -13.06 5.20 13.06
CA LYS A 20 -12.62 4.36 11.93
C LYS A 20 -11.15 4.64 11.58
N PRO A 21 -10.31 3.62 11.36
CA PRO A 21 -8.94 3.82 10.88
C PRO A 21 -8.90 4.59 9.55
N ILE A 22 -7.87 5.41 9.37
CA ILE A 22 -7.71 6.26 8.17
C ILE A 22 -6.73 5.70 7.14
N ALA A 23 -5.77 4.87 7.57
CA ALA A 23 -4.76 4.27 6.72
C ALA A 23 -4.13 3.04 7.38
N VAL A 24 -3.60 2.12 6.57
CA VAL A 24 -2.74 1.00 7.00
C VAL A 24 -1.36 1.13 6.39
N ARG A 25 -0.31 0.90 7.19
CA ARG A 25 1.09 0.98 6.77
C ARG A 25 1.90 -0.17 7.37
N SER A 26 2.82 -0.74 6.59
CA SER A 26 3.79 -1.71 7.10
C SER A 26 4.87 -1.04 7.95
N GLY A 27 5.40 -1.79 8.93
CA GLY A 27 6.55 -1.37 9.72
C GLY A 27 7.85 -1.40 8.90
N SER A 28 8.91 -0.80 9.44
CA SER A 28 10.21 -0.66 8.76
C SER A 28 10.87 -1.97 8.33
N ALA A 29 10.51 -3.11 8.95
CA ALA A 29 10.98 -4.43 8.56
C ALA A 29 10.62 -4.82 7.10
N TYR A 30 9.63 -4.13 6.52
CA TYR A 30 9.15 -4.35 5.15
C TYR A 30 9.57 -3.23 4.19
N GLN A 31 10.48 -2.34 4.59
CA GLN A 31 10.97 -1.24 3.75
C GLN A 31 12.30 -1.62 3.07
N PHE A 32 12.24 -2.59 2.16
CA PHE A 32 13.37 -2.96 1.31
C PHE A 32 12.95 -2.93 -0.15
N ASP A 33 13.92 -2.66 -1.03
CA ASP A 33 13.67 -2.54 -2.46
C ASP A 33 13.00 -3.81 -3.05
N GLY A 34 11.92 -3.60 -3.79
CA GLY A 34 11.11 -4.66 -4.38
C GLY A 34 10.10 -5.31 -3.43
N GLU A 35 9.86 -4.74 -2.25
CA GLU A 35 8.73 -5.10 -1.38
C GLU A 35 7.43 -4.47 -1.88
N MET A 36 6.35 -5.26 -1.84
CA MET A 36 5.01 -4.78 -2.18
C MET A 36 3.97 -5.41 -1.26
N GLY A 37 3.16 -4.56 -0.64
CA GLY A 37 2.02 -4.90 0.20
C GLY A 37 0.71 -4.46 -0.45
N LEU A 38 -0.27 -5.36 -0.47
CA LEU A 38 -1.65 -5.07 -0.90
C LEU A 38 -2.58 -5.16 0.30
N TYR A 39 -3.28 -4.06 0.57
CA TYR A 39 -4.20 -3.93 1.69
C TYR A 39 -5.62 -3.66 1.16
N CYS A 40 -6.63 -4.00 1.97
CA CYS A 40 -7.96 -3.46 1.74
C CYS A 40 -7.84 -1.94 1.78
N GLY A 41 -8.58 -1.21 0.95
CA GLY A 41 -8.60 0.26 0.97
C GLY A 41 -9.61 0.81 1.97
N ALA A 42 -9.48 2.09 2.30
CA ALA A 42 -10.34 2.75 3.29
C ALA A 42 -11.80 2.88 2.83
N GLU A 43 -12.01 2.91 1.52
CA GLU A 43 -13.30 2.94 0.86
C GLU A 43 -13.73 1.53 0.44
N GLU A 44 -15.03 1.27 0.41
CA GLU A 44 -15.54 -0.04 0.03
C GLU A 44 -15.18 -0.36 -1.43
N GLY A 45 -14.48 -1.48 -1.63
CA GLY A 45 -14.02 -1.92 -2.95
C GLY A 45 -12.69 -1.32 -3.41
N SER A 46 -12.07 -0.42 -2.64
CA SER A 46 -10.73 0.10 -2.97
C SER A 46 -9.61 -0.77 -2.42
N ILE A 47 -8.39 -0.55 -2.92
CA ILE A 47 -7.17 -1.27 -2.53
C ILE A 47 -6.10 -0.23 -2.25
N ASP A 48 -5.43 -0.35 -1.11
CA ASP A 48 -4.24 0.44 -0.81
C ASP A 48 -3.00 -0.38 -1.16
N ILE A 49 -2.09 0.24 -1.92
CA ILE A 49 -0.82 -0.37 -2.32
C ILE A 49 0.31 0.34 -1.60
N GLN A 50 1.15 -0.45 -0.94
CA GLN A 50 2.45 0.01 -0.45
C GLN A 50 3.53 -0.66 -1.29
N ALA A 51 4.44 0.12 -1.85
CA ALA A 51 5.62 -0.39 -2.55
C ALA A 51 6.86 0.32 -1.99
N CYS A 52 7.92 -0.45 -1.76
CA CYS A 52 9.25 0.09 -1.45
C CYS A 52 10.15 -0.21 -2.65
N LEU A 53 10.59 0.87 -3.31
CA LEU A 53 11.33 0.81 -4.56
C LEU A 53 12.56 1.70 -4.46
N SER A 54 13.61 1.35 -5.21
CA SER A 54 14.79 2.19 -5.35
C SER A 54 14.42 3.58 -5.88
N PRO A 55 15.20 4.63 -5.55
CA PRO A 55 14.95 5.97 -6.06
C PRO A 55 14.90 6.04 -7.59
N GLU A 56 15.77 5.30 -8.27
CA GLU A 56 15.82 5.21 -9.74
C GLU A 56 14.52 4.64 -10.31
N THR A 57 13.99 3.57 -9.70
CA THR A 57 12.71 2.96 -10.13
C THR A 57 11.55 3.93 -9.92
N LEU A 58 11.51 4.63 -8.78
CA LEU A 58 10.47 5.63 -8.50
C LEU A 58 10.50 6.80 -9.48
N GLU A 59 11.71 7.28 -9.81
CA GLU A 59 11.89 8.34 -10.80
C GLU A 59 11.45 7.89 -12.20
N ALA A 60 11.81 6.68 -12.62
CA ALA A 60 11.37 6.12 -13.89
C ALA A 60 9.84 6.00 -13.96
N MET A 61 9.20 5.47 -12.92
CA MET A 61 7.73 5.36 -12.83
C MET A 61 7.05 6.72 -12.82
N GLY A 62 7.61 7.70 -12.12
CA GLY A 62 7.09 9.08 -12.07
C GLY A 62 7.26 9.87 -13.36
N ASN A 63 8.00 9.34 -14.35
CA ASN A 63 8.14 9.90 -15.69
C ASN A 63 7.40 9.06 -16.76
N ASP A 64 6.77 7.95 -16.37
CA ASP A 64 6.01 7.09 -17.28
C ASP A 64 4.57 7.59 -17.39
N GLU A 65 4.21 8.12 -18.58
CA GLU A 65 2.88 8.68 -18.83
C GLU A 65 1.76 7.64 -18.76
N GLU A 66 2.02 6.37 -19.07
CA GLU A 66 1.03 5.30 -18.96
C GLU A 66 0.74 5.00 -17.49
N PHE A 67 1.78 5.02 -16.65
CA PHE A 67 1.66 4.75 -15.22
C PHE A 67 0.86 5.82 -14.45
N ILE A 68 1.04 7.10 -14.78
CA ILE A 68 0.45 8.23 -14.02
C ILE A 68 -1.00 8.52 -14.42
N GLN A 69 -1.48 7.96 -15.53
CA GLN A 69 -2.84 8.21 -16.03
C GLN A 69 -3.96 7.44 -15.30
N PHE A 70 -3.63 6.61 -14.32
CA PHE A 70 -4.56 5.79 -13.53
C PHE A 70 -4.68 6.26 -12.07
#